data_AF-A0A4R5U9F9-F1
#
_entry.id   AF-A0A4R5U9F9-F1
#
_cell.length_a   1.000
_cell.length_b   1.000
_cell.length_c   1.000
_cell.angle_alpha   90.00
_cell.angle_beta   90.00
_cell.angle_gamma   90.00
#
_symmetry.space_group_name_H-M   'P 1'
#
loop_
_entity.id
_entity.type
_entity.pdbx_description
1 polymer ?
#
loop_
_entity_poly.entity_id
_entity_poly.type
_entity_poly.pdbx_seq_one_letter_code
_entity_poly.pdbx_strand_id
1 'polypeptide(L)'
;MGISERREREKAEREQRIVGAARMLAEQDGWASVTIRRLAQEIEYSQPVLYAHFENRDAIVGAVALEGFGELAPTLRKSALKGATSRQALEDVATAYLEFAFERPAVYEAMFILPSGLRFAKSDTPHVLRETFGAMMAVVEPLCTDVEIATEAFWATLHGLAELERHGRIRSSHRKERMRHIVDMFAGRHLR
;
A
#
# COMPACT_ATOMS: atom_id res chain seq x y z
N MET A 1 27.36 18.10 -13.51
CA MET A 1 26.85 16.72 -13.32
C MET A 1 27.97 15.74 -13.58
N GLY A 2 28.38 15.00 -12.56
CA GLY A 2 29.43 14.00 -12.66
C GLY A 2 28.98 12.74 -13.43
N ILE A 3 29.93 11.95 -13.91
CA ILE A 3 29.66 10.68 -14.60
C ILE A 3 28.88 9.71 -13.69
N SER A 4 29.13 9.73 -12.38
CA SER A 4 28.42 8.91 -11.39
C SER A 4 26.94 9.27 -11.26
N GLU A 5 26.63 10.56 -11.11
CA GLU A 5 25.24 11.05 -10.99
C GLU A 5 24.41 10.72 -12.24
N ARG A 6 25.02 10.79 -13.42
CA ARG A 6 24.35 10.43 -14.68
C ARG A 6 24.00 8.94 -14.72
N ARG A 7 24.92 8.06 -14.31
CA ARG A 7 24.68 6.62 -14.28
C ARG A 7 23.61 6.22 -13.27
N GLU A 8 23.62 6.79 -12.08
CA GLU A 8 22.57 6.54 -11.06
C GLU A 8 21.20 7.02 -11.55
N ARG A 9 21.14 8.18 -12.20
CA ARG A 9 19.90 8.67 -12.80
C ARG A 9 19.38 7.75 -13.90
N GLU A 10 20.25 7.32 -14.82
CA GLU A 10 19.89 6.37 -15.89
C GLU A 10 19.42 5.02 -15.33
N LYS A 11 20.05 4.55 -14.24
CA LYS A 11 19.65 3.35 -13.52
C LYS A 11 18.25 3.50 -12.92
N ALA A 12 18.00 4.58 -12.18
CA ALA A 12 16.71 4.87 -11.57
C ALA A 12 15.59 5.02 -12.61
N GLU A 13 15.85 5.72 -13.73
CA GLU A 13 14.90 5.86 -14.85
C GLU A 13 14.58 4.50 -15.51
N ARG A 14 15.52 3.55 -15.48
CA ARG A 14 15.26 2.20 -16.00
C ARG A 14 14.44 1.37 -15.02
N GLU A 15 14.76 1.42 -13.74
CA GLU A 15 13.98 0.77 -12.69
C GLU A 15 12.54 1.26 -12.70
N GLN A 16 12.32 2.58 -12.80
CA GLN A 16 10.99 3.16 -12.88
C GLN A 16 10.20 2.67 -14.11
N ARG A 17 10.86 2.48 -15.26
CA ARG A 17 10.21 1.89 -16.46
C ARG A 17 9.81 0.44 -16.24
N ILE A 18 10.67 -0.36 -15.60
CA ILE A 18 10.37 -1.77 -15.29
C ILE A 18 9.19 -1.86 -14.31
N VAL A 19 9.22 -1.06 -13.24
CA VAL A 19 8.17 -1.03 -12.20
C VAL A 19 6.84 -0.54 -12.77
N GLY A 20 6.87 0.52 -13.59
CA GLY A 20 5.68 1.04 -14.28
C GLY A 20 5.04 0.02 -15.22
N ALA A 21 5.84 -0.71 -16.00
CA ALA A 21 5.35 -1.78 -16.87
C ALA A 21 4.79 -2.96 -16.07
N ALA A 22 5.43 -3.35 -14.97
CA ALA A 22 4.93 -4.39 -14.07
C ALA A 22 3.58 -4.03 -13.47
N ARG A 23 3.42 -2.80 -13.00
CA ARG A 23 2.15 -2.28 -12.49
C ARG A 23 1.07 -2.28 -13.58
N MET A 24 1.37 -1.80 -14.78
CA MET A 24 0.42 -1.79 -15.90
C MET A 24 -0.06 -3.21 -16.25
N LEU A 25 0.87 -4.15 -16.44
CA LEU A 25 0.56 -5.54 -16.76
C LEU A 25 -0.21 -6.22 -15.63
N ALA A 26 0.12 -5.93 -14.37
CA ALA A 26 -0.57 -6.49 -13.22
C ALA A 26 -2.03 -6.00 -13.12
N GLU A 27 -2.29 -4.71 -13.37
CA GLU A 27 -3.64 -4.16 -13.34
C GLU A 27 -4.50 -4.64 -14.52
N GLN A 28 -3.90 -4.86 -15.69
CA GLN A 28 -4.63 -5.32 -16.89
C GLN A 28 -4.92 -6.83 -16.85
N ASP A 29 -3.91 -7.63 -16.53
CA ASP A 29 -3.93 -9.08 -16.75
C ASP A 29 -3.63 -9.90 -15.48
N GLY A 30 -3.46 -9.24 -14.34
CA GLY A 30 -3.11 -9.87 -13.07
C GLY A 30 -1.63 -10.23 -12.94
N TRP A 31 -1.20 -10.42 -11.70
CA TRP A 31 0.19 -10.67 -11.33
C TRP A 31 0.79 -11.96 -11.88
N ALA A 32 -0.04 -12.97 -12.18
CA ALA A 32 0.41 -14.20 -12.83
C ALA A 32 1.01 -13.95 -14.23
N SER A 33 0.57 -12.87 -14.88
CA SER A 33 1.03 -12.49 -16.22
C SER A 33 2.38 -11.73 -16.19
N VAL A 34 2.74 -11.15 -15.05
CA VAL A 34 3.96 -10.38 -14.84
C VAL A 34 5.14 -11.33 -14.69
N THR A 35 5.73 -11.69 -15.82
CA THR A 35 6.96 -12.50 -15.90
C THR A 35 8.12 -11.66 -16.38
N ILE A 36 9.36 -12.01 -15.99
CA ILE A 36 10.58 -11.32 -16.47
C ILE A 36 10.63 -11.29 -18.01
N ARG A 37 10.25 -12.39 -18.66
CA ARG A 37 10.18 -12.46 -20.12
C ARG A 37 9.16 -11.48 -20.70
N ARG A 38 7.95 -11.44 -20.18
CA ARG A 38 6.89 -10.55 -20.67
C ARG A 38 7.25 -9.09 -20.44
N LEU A 39 7.79 -8.76 -19.26
CA LEU A 39 8.26 -7.42 -18.95
C LEU A 39 9.36 -6.96 -19.90
N ALA A 40 10.35 -7.82 -20.15
CA ALA A 40 11.43 -7.53 -21.09
C ALA A 40 10.90 -7.22 -22.50
N GLN A 41 9.89 -7.97 -22.96
CA GLN A 41 9.23 -7.70 -24.24
C GLN A 41 8.47 -6.37 -24.23
N GLU A 42 7.70 -6.09 -23.18
CA GLU A 42 6.86 -4.89 -23.05
C GLU A 42 7.68 -3.59 -23.07
N ILE A 43 8.86 -3.60 -22.45
CA ILE A 43 9.73 -2.42 -22.35
C ILE A 43 10.90 -2.45 -23.34
N GLU A 44 10.87 -3.38 -24.31
CA GLU A 44 11.88 -3.57 -25.35
C GLU A 44 13.32 -3.74 -24.81
N TYR A 45 13.44 -4.44 -23.68
CA TYR A 45 14.74 -4.83 -23.10
C TYR A 45 14.98 -6.32 -23.18
N SER A 46 16.24 -6.72 -23.01
CA SER A 46 16.58 -8.13 -22.84
C SER A 46 16.37 -8.54 -21.39
N GLN A 47 16.05 -9.82 -21.13
CA GLN A 47 15.92 -10.33 -19.76
C GLN A 47 17.19 -10.11 -18.91
N PRO A 48 18.42 -10.25 -19.44
CA PRO A 48 19.64 -9.91 -18.69
C PRO A 48 19.67 -8.45 -18.20
N VAL A 49 19.09 -7.50 -18.95
CA VAL A 49 18.99 -6.11 -18.48
C VAL A 49 18.07 -6.02 -17.26
N LEU A 50 16.94 -6.70 -17.25
CA LEU A 50 16.05 -6.71 -16.08
C LEU A 50 16.74 -7.34 -14.86
N TYR A 51 17.44 -8.46 -15.05
CA TYR A 51 18.19 -9.11 -13.97
C TYR A 51 19.32 -8.25 -13.40
N ALA A 52 19.88 -7.32 -14.19
CA ALA A 52 20.86 -6.36 -13.70
C ALA A 52 20.27 -5.31 -12.73
N HIS A 53 18.94 -5.13 -12.74
CA HIS A 53 18.23 -4.19 -11.85
C HIS A 53 17.44 -4.91 -10.74
N PHE A 54 16.83 -6.05 -11.05
CA PHE A 54 16.02 -6.83 -10.12
C PHE A 54 16.43 -8.29 -10.16
N GLU A 55 16.83 -8.83 -9.01
CA GLU A 55 17.30 -10.21 -8.88
C GLU A 55 16.25 -11.23 -9.35
N ASN A 56 14.97 -10.95 -9.09
CA ASN A 56 13.86 -11.83 -9.43
C ASN A 56 12.54 -11.04 -9.50
N ARG A 57 11.46 -11.75 -9.82
CA ARG A 57 10.11 -11.19 -9.90
C ARG A 57 9.64 -10.58 -8.56
N ASP A 58 10.01 -11.19 -7.44
CA ASP A 58 9.58 -10.74 -6.11
C ASP A 58 10.24 -9.40 -5.75
N ALA A 59 11.47 -9.14 -6.21
CA ALA A 59 12.11 -7.83 -6.11
C ALA A 59 11.33 -6.74 -6.88
N ILE A 60 10.74 -7.08 -8.04
CA ILE A 60 9.87 -6.16 -8.79
C ILE A 60 8.56 -5.93 -8.04
N VAL A 61 7.95 -6.97 -7.47
CA VAL A 61 6.77 -6.85 -6.61
C VAL A 61 7.07 -5.92 -5.43
N GLY A 62 8.23 -6.08 -4.78
CA GLY A 62 8.70 -5.21 -3.70
C GLY A 62 8.84 -3.75 -4.12
N ALA A 63 9.36 -3.49 -5.32
CA ALA A 63 9.46 -2.13 -5.85
C ALA A 63 8.08 -1.52 -6.15
N VAL A 64 7.16 -2.27 -6.75
CA VAL A 64 5.75 -1.83 -6.94
C VAL A 64 5.09 -1.55 -5.60
N ALA A 65 5.32 -2.40 -4.59
CA ALA A 65 4.80 -2.20 -3.25
C ALA A 65 5.33 -0.91 -2.60
N LEU A 66 6.63 -0.61 -2.75
CA LEU A 66 7.23 0.63 -2.24
C LEU A 66 6.62 1.88 -2.89
N GLU A 67 6.38 1.85 -4.22
CA GLU A 67 5.64 2.92 -4.90
C GLU A 67 4.21 3.03 -4.35
N GLY A 68 3.52 1.91 -4.16
CA GLY A 68 2.18 1.85 -3.58
C GLY A 68 2.09 2.49 -2.19
N PHE A 69 3.04 2.18 -1.30
CA PHE A 69 3.14 2.86 0.00
C PHE A 69 3.48 4.35 -0.15
N GLY A 70 4.28 4.72 -1.15
CA GLY A 70 4.60 6.10 -1.50
C GLY A 70 3.37 6.91 -1.94
N GLU A 71 2.37 6.26 -2.53
CA GLU A 71 1.07 6.85 -2.88
C GLU A 71 0.08 6.83 -1.69
N LEU A 72 0.06 5.74 -0.92
CA LEU A 72 -0.88 5.58 0.19
C LEU A 72 -0.56 6.53 1.36
N ALA A 73 0.70 6.64 1.80
CA ALA A 73 1.10 7.50 2.92
C ALA A 73 0.61 8.95 2.78
N PRO A 74 0.87 9.69 1.69
CA PRO A 74 0.34 11.04 1.53
C PRO A 74 -1.19 11.07 1.39
N THR A 75 -1.80 10.05 0.81
CA THR A 75 -3.27 9.94 0.69
C THR A 75 -3.95 9.85 2.06
N LEU A 76 -3.41 9.02 2.97
CA LEU A 76 -3.90 8.91 4.33
C LEU A 76 -3.68 10.20 5.12
N ARG A 77 -2.47 10.79 5.06
CA ARG A 77 -2.17 12.08 5.72
C ARG A 77 -3.10 13.20 5.27
N LYS A 78 -3.35 13.32 3.96
CA LYS A 78 -4.28 14.32 3.42
C LYS A 78 -5.70 14.09 3.92
N SER A 79 -6.13 12.83 4.05
CA SER A 79 -7.48 12.50 4.50
C SER A 79 -7.68 12.76 6.00
N ALA A 80 -6.65 12.50 6.82
CA ALA A 80 -6.66 12.85 8.24
C ALA A 80 -6.90 14.35 8.50
N LEU A 81 -6.48 15.23 7.59
CA LEU A 81 -6.65 16.69 7.71
C LEU A 81 -8.03 17.20 7.27
N LYS A 82 -8.90 16.36 6.68
CA LYS A 82 -10.24 16.78 6.22
C LYS A 82 -11.25 16.83 7.37
N GLY A 83 -11.13 15.91 8.31
CA GLY A 83 -12.09 15.73 9.39
C GLY A 83 -12.04 16.86 10.43
N ALA A 84 -13.20 17.39 10.81
CA ALA A 84 -13.30 18.41 11.87
C ALA A 84 -13.17 17.83 13.29
N THR A 85 -13.23 16.50 13.45
CA THR A 85 -13.13 15.78 14.73
C THR A 85 -12.25 14.55 14.57
N SER A 86 -11.66 14.04 15.66
CA SER A 86 -10.84 12.82 15.62
C SER A 86 -11.62 11.62 15.08
N ARG A 87 -12.92 11.54 15.37
CA ARG A 87 -13.82 10.52 14.82
C ARG A 87 -13.95 10.64 13.29
N GLN A 88 -14.16 11.85 12.78
CA GLN A 88 -14.26 12.08 11.34
C GLN A 88 -12.92 11.80 10.63
N ALA A 89 -11.80 12.20 11.24
CA ALA A 89 -10.47 11.93 10.68
C ALA A 89 -10.20 10.41 10.58
N LEU A 90 -10.61 9.62 11.58
CA LEU A 90 -10.53 8.17 11.54
C LEU A 90 -11.37 7.59 10.38
N GLU A 91 -12.60 8.06 10.21
CA GLU A 91 -13.50 7.63 9.12
C GLU A 91 -12.94 7.99 7.74
N ASP A 92 -12.38 9.20 7.59
CA ASP A 92 -11.80 9.68 6.34
C ASP A 92 -10.55 8.86 5.96
N VAL A 93 -9.69 8.53 6.94
CA VAL A 93 -8.51 7.66 6.72
C VAL A 93 -8.93 6.24 6.38
N ALA A 94 -9.91 5.68 7.10
CA ALA A 94 -10.43 4.34 6.81
C ALA A 94 -11.02 4.24 5.40
N THR A 95 -11.77 5.27 4.99
CA THR A 95 -12.36 5.38 3.66
C THR A 95 -11.28 5.46 2.60
N ALA A 96 -10.29 6.35 2.76
CA ALA A 96 -9.19 6.50 1.82
C ALA A 96 -8.33 5.22 1.68
N TYR A 97 -8.11 4.48 2.78
CA TYR A 97 -7.42 3.19 2.75
C TYR A 97 -8.19 2.17 1.90
N LEU A 98 -9.50 2.04 2.11
CA LEU A 98 -10.32 1.11 1.34
C LEU A 98 -10.41 1.54 -0.13
N GLU A 99 -10.67 2.82 -0.41
CA GLU A 99 -10.69 3.35 -1.79
C GLU A 99 -9.39 3.03 -2.52
N PHE A 100 -8.24 3.25 -1.88
CA PHE A 100 -6.94 2.89 -2.46
C PHE A 100 -6.87 1.40 -2.83
N ALA A 101 -7.32 0.51 -1.93
CA ALA A 101 -7.33 -0.93 -2.17
C ALA A 101 -8.23 -1.35 -3.35
N PHE A 102 -9.37 -0.68 -3.55
CA PHE A 102 -10.32 -0.98 -4.64
C PHE A 102 -9.93 -0.33 -5.97
N GLU A 103 -9.33 0.85 -5.95
CA GLU A 103 -8.91 1.56 -7.16
C GLU A 103 -7.63 0.97 -7.77
N ARG A 104 -6.77 0.37 -6.94
CA ARG A 104 -5.45 -0.14 -7.35
C ARG A 104 -5.25 -1.59 -6.87
N PRO A 105 -6.10 -2.54 -7.30
CA PRO A 105 -6.11 -3.89 -6.73
C PRO A 105 -4.78 -4.62 -6.91
N ALA A 106 -4.09 -4.45 -8.04
CA ALA A 106 -2.81 -5.13 -8.25
C ALA A 106 -1.70 -4.49 -7.41
N VAL A 107 -1.65 -3.16 -7.29
CA VAL A 107 -0.70 -2.50 -6.37
C VAL A 107 -0.95 -2.93 -4.93
N TYR A 108 -2.20 -2.99 -4.49
CA TYR A 108 -2.56 -3.45 -3.15
C TYR A 108 -2.13 -4.90 -2.89
N GLU A 109 -2.30 -5.78 -3.89
CA GLU A 109 -1.85 -7.17 -3.82
C GLU A 109 -0.33 -7.27 -3.65
N ALA A 110 0.45 -6.42 -4.34
CA ALA A 110 1.89 -6.35 -4.17
C ALA A 110 2.31 -5.90 -2.76
N MET A 111 1.57 -4.95 -2.18
CA MET A 111 1.87 -4.38 -0.87
C MET A 111 1.68 -5.38 0.27
N PHE A 112 0.66 -6.24 0.19
CA PHE A 112 0.21 -7.02 1.35
C PHE A 112 0.05 -8.52 1.13
N ILE A 113 -0.10 -8.99 -0.11
CA ILE A 113 -0.46 -10.39 -0.41
C ILE A 113 0.70 -11.17 -1.03
N LEU A 114 1.40 -10.57 -1.99
CA LEU A 114 2.49 -11.22 -2.71
C LEU A 114 3.81 -11.16 -1.94
N PRO A 115 4.76 -12.08 -2.23
CA PRO A 115 6.12 -11.99 -1.73
C PRO A 115 6.79 -10.72 -2.27
N SER A 116 6.87 -9.70 -1.43
CA SER A 116 7.50 -8.40 -1.74
C SER A 116 8.90 -8.26 -1.15
N GLY A 117 9.30 -9.17 -0.26
CA GLY A 117 10.54 -9.07 0.52
C GLY A 117 10.55 -7.94 1.56
N LEU A 118 9.47 -7.15 1.65
CA LEU A 118 9.37 -6.04 2.60
C LEU A 118 9.18 -6.57 4.01
N ARG A 119 9.93 -5.99 4.95
CA ARG A 119 9.85 -6.30 6.37
C ARG A 119 9.03 -5.25 7.09
N PHE A 120 8.03 -5.69 7.84
CA PHE A 120 7.17 -4.87 8.68
C PHE A 120 7.54 -5.05 10.15
N ALA A 121 7.38 -4.01 10.97
CA ALA A 121 7.64 -4.04 12.41
C ALA A 121 9.05 -4.56 12.78
N LYS A 122 10.05 -4.21 11.97
CA LYS A 122 11.48 -4.48 12.19
C LYS A 122 12.31 -3.20 12.16
N SER A 123 13.53 -3.25 12.68
CA SER A 123 14.48 -2.12 12.66
C SER A 123 14.82 -1.64 11.24
N ASP A 124 14.79 -2.55 10.27
CA ASP A 124 15.06 -2.30 8.86
C ASP A 124 13.79 -2.08 8.02
N THR A 125 12.63 -1.83 8.65
CA THR A 125 11.39 -1.47 7.93
C THR A 125 11.68 -0.26 7.03
N PRO A 126 11.29 -0.27 5.74
CA PRO A 126 11.45 0.91 4.90
C PRO A 126 10.71 2.13 5.44
N HIS A 127 11.30 3.33 5.28
CA HIS A 127 10.75 4.57 5.82
C HIS A 127 9.30 4.82 5.38
N VAL A 128 8.98 4.55 4.12
CA VAL A 128 7.64 4.79 3.56
C VAL A 128 6.55 3.91 4.20
N LEU A 129 6.90 2.70 4.64
CA LEU A 129 5.98 1.83 5.39
C LEU A 129 5.72 2.41 6.79
N ARG A 130 6.76 2.91 7.47
CA ARG A 130 6.61 3.60 8.77
C ARG A 130 5.76 4.85 8.65
N GLU A 131 5.95 5.66 7.61
CA GLU A 131 5.13 6.85 7.35
C GLU A 131 3.66 6.48 7.11
N THR A 132 3.41 5.41 6.36
CA THR A 132 2.05 4.93 6.11
C THR A 132 1.38 4.49 7.40
N PHE A 133 2.08 3.72 8.23
CA PHE A 133 1.57 3.30 9.54
C PHE A 133 1.37 4.49 10.47
N GLY A 134 2.32 5.43 10.51
CA GLY A 134 2.24 6.66 11.29
C GLY A 134 1.03 7.53 10.92
N ALA A 135 0.63 7.56 9.64
CA ALA A 135 -0.58 8.26 9.21
C ALA A 135 -1.86 7.65 9.78
N MET A 136 -1.94 6.33 9.92
CA MET A 136 -3.05 5.66 10.61
C MET A 136 -2.98 5.87 12.12
N MET A 137 -1.77 5.79 12.68
CA MET A 137 -1.52 6.00 14.11
C MET A 137 -1.97 7.39 14.57
N ALA A 138 -1.72 8.43 13.76
CA ALA A 138 -2.09 9.80 14.07
C ALA A 138 -3.60 10.02 14.24
N VAL A 139 -4.46 9.22 13.58
CA VAL A 139 -5.92 9.31 13.75
C VAL A 139 -6.46 8.38 14.83
N VAL A 140 -5.67 7.39 15.25
CA VAL A 140 -6.00 6.45 16.34
C VAL A 140 -5.56 6.99 17.70
N GLU A 141 -4.43 7.69 17.76
CA GLU A 141 -3.84 8.26 18.98
C GLU A 141 -4.83 9.07 19.84
N PRO A 142 -5.67 9.96 19.28
CA PRO A 142 -6.61 10.73 20.10
C PRO A 142 -7.76 9.91 20.72
N LEU A 143 -7.92 8.64 20.33
CA LEU A 143 -9.09 7.81 20.64
C LEU A 143 -8.78 6.67 21.62
N CYS A 144 -7.51 6.42 21.95
CA CYS A 144 -7.11 5.30 22.80
C CYS A 144 -5.74 5.52 23.47
N THR A 145 -5.44 4.74 24.51
CA THR A 145 -4.14 4.78 25.22
C THR A 145 -3.11 3.83 24.63
N ASP A 146 -3.54 2.63 24.22
CA ASP A 146 -2.66 1.59 23.64
C ASP A 146 -2.51 1.79 22.12
N VAL A 147 -1.95 2.95 21.73
CA VAL A 147 -1.99 3.47 20.36
C VAL A 147 -1.46 2.50 19.31
N GLU A 148 -0.32 1.86 19.54
CA GLU A 148 0.27 0.92 18.58
C GLU A 148 -0.63 -0.30 18.34
N ILE A 149 -1.05 -0.97 19.43
CA ILE A 149 -1.93 -2.16 19.36
C ILE A 149 -3.28 -1.80 18.74
N ALA A 150 -3.84 -0.64 19.10
CA ALA A 150 -5.08 -0.16 18.51
C ALA A 150 -4.93 0.13 17.01
N THR A 151 -3.80 0.68 16.59
CA THR A 151 -3.51 0.96 15.18
C THR A 151 -3.35 -0.34 14.39
N GLU A 152 -2.67 -1.34 14.94
CA GLU A 152 -2.59 -2.69 14.35
C GLU A 152 -3.97 -3.32 14.20
N ALA A 153 -4.81 -3.27 15.23
CA ALA A 153 -6.16 -3.81 15.19
C ALA A 153 -7.06 -3.07 14.17
N PHE A 154 -6.93 -1.75 14.10
CA PHE A 154 -7.62 -0.93 13.11
C PHE A 154 -7.20 -1.31 11.70
N TRP A 155 -5.90 -1.36 11.45
CA TRP A 155 -5.34 -1.74 10.16
C TRP A 155 -5.72 -3.16 9.76
N ALA A 156 -5.66 -4.13 10.68
CA ALA A 156 -6.09 -5.51 10.45
C ALA A 156 -7.58 -5.59 10.07
N THR A 157 -8.42 -4.78 10.71
CA THR A 157 -9.86 -4.70 10.39
C THR A 157 -10.08 -4.15 8.97
N LEU A 158 -9.40 -3.06 8.61
CA LEU A 158 -9.49 -2.49 7.26
C LEU A 158 -8.97 -3.45 6.18
N HIS A 159 -7.85 -4.13 6.45
CA HIS A 159 -7.28 -5.12 5.55
C HIS A 159 -8.23 -6.31 5.35
N GLY A 160 -8.80 -6.83 6.44
CA GLY A 160 -9.81 -7.88 6.38
C GLY A 160 -11.05 -7.46 5.57
N LEU A 161 -11.52 -6.22 5.73
CA LEU A 161 -12.62 -5.71 4.90
C LEU A 161 -12.25 -5.62 3.43
N ALA A 162 -11.09 -5.05 3.10
CA ALA A 162 -10.62 -4.91 1.72
C ALA A 162 -10.59 -6.28 1.04
N GLU A 163 -9.97 -7.27 1.68
CA GLU A 163 -9.79 -8.60 1.10
C GLU A 163 -11.10 -9.41 1.04
N LEU A 164 -11.92 -9.38 2.09
CA LEU A 164 -13.20 -10.09 2.08
C LEU A 164 -14.16 -9.51 1.04
N GLU A 165 -14.21 -8.19 0.90
CA GLU A 165 -15.12 -7.54 -0.03
C GLU A 165 -14.64 -7.66 -1.48
N ARG A 166 -13.34 -7.49 -1.75
CA ARG A 166 -12.76 -7.67 -3.08
C ARG A 166 -12.99 -9.08 -3.63
N HIS A 167 -12.98 -10.09 -2.78
CA HIS A 167 -13.24 -11.48 -3.14
C HIS A 167 -14.73 -11.90 -3.03
N GLY A 168 -15.64 -10.94 -2.86
CA GLY A 168 -17.08 -11.20 -2.79
C GLY A 168 -17.52 -12.08 -1.61
N ARG A 169 -16.69 -12.19 -0.57
CA ARG A 169 -16.96 -12.99 0.64
C ARG A 169 -17.89 -12.28 1.61
N ILE A 170 -18.11 -10.97 1.42
CA ILE A 170 -19.09 -10.15 2.14
C ILE A 170 -19.82 -9.22 1.17
N ARG A 171 -21.02 -8.78 1.55
CA ARG A 171 -21.86 -7.90 0.72
C ARG A 171 -21.26 -6.49 0.65
N SER A 172 -20.97 -5.99 -0.55
CA SER A 172 -20.47 -4.62 -0.74
C SER A 172 -21.49 -3.55 -0.35
N SER A 173 -22.79 -3.86 -0.46
CA SER A 173 -23.88 -2.94 -0.09
C SER A 173 -23.88 -2.51 1.38
N HIS A 174 -23.24 -3.25 2.29
CA HIS A 174 -23.17 -2.90 3.72
C HIS A 174 -21.87 -2.14 4.09
N ARG A 175 -21.08 -1.66 3.11
CA ARG A 175 -19.77 -1.03 3.39
C ARG A 175 -19.91 0.17 4.32
N LYS A 176 -20.88 1.05 4.07
CA LYS A 176 -21.13 2.25 4.89
C LYS A 176 -21.50 1.89 6.32
N GLU A 177 -22.36 0.90 6.52
CA GLU A 177 -22.74 0.41 7.84
C GLU A 177 -21.54 -0.18 8.59
N ARG A 178 -20.73 -1.02 7.92
CA ARG A 178 -19.51 -1.59 8.51
C ARG A 178 -18.53 -0.52 8.91
N MET A 179 -18.34 0.50 8.06
CA MET A 179 -17.45 1.62 8.37
C MET A 179 -17.87 2.33 9.66
N ARG A 180 -19.16 2.64 9.79
CA ARG A 180 -19.72 3.24 11.00
C ARG A 180 -19.45 2.40 12.24
N HIS A 181 -19.69 1.08 12.15
CA HIS A 181 -19.43 0.14 13.25
C HIS A 181 -17.95 0.11 13.66
N ILE A 182 -17.04 0.13 12.69
CA ILE A 182 -15.59 0.17 12.98
C ILE A 182 -15.23 1.47 13.67
N VAL A 183 -15.66 2.62 13.12
CA VAL A 183 -15.40 3.92 13.74
C VAL A 183 -15.95 3.98 15.16
N ASP A 184 -17.15 3.42 15.42
CA ASP A 184 -17.71 3.29 16.77
C ASP A 184 -16.84 2.43 17.70
N MET A 185 -16.31 1.31 17.23
CA MET A 185 -15.44 0.42 18.01
C MET A 185 -14.12 1.07 18.44
N PHE A 186 -13.61 2.05 17.69
CA PHE A 186 -12.37 2.75 18.00
C PHE A 186 -12.62 4.07 18.73
N ALA A 187 -13.65 4.83 18.35
CA ALA A 187 -14.01 6.09 19.01
C ALA A 187 -14.75 5.89 20.35
N GLY A 188 -15.42 4.75 20.55
CA GLY A 188 -16.19 4.44 21.76
C GLY A 188 -15.36 3.91 22.93
N ARG A 189 -14.04 3.69 22.78
CA ARG A 189 -13.18 3.12 23.83
C ARG A 189 -12.80 4.11 24.94
N HIS A 190 -13.31 5.33 24.94
CA HIS A 190 -13.18 6.26 26.08
C HIS A 190 -14.00 5.87 27.33
N LEU A 191 -14.59 4.67 27.38
CA LEU A 191 -15.19 4.13 28.61
C LEU A 191 -14.26 3.10 29.26
N ARG A 192 -13.20 3.60 29.89
CA ARG A 192 -12.70 3.15 31.20
C ARG A 192 -11.65 4.11 31.75
#